data_AF-A0A918F1T1-F1
#
_entry.id   AF-A0A918F1T1-F1
#
_cell.length_a   1.000
_cell.length_b   1.000
_cell.length_c   1.000
_cell.angle_alpha   90.00
_cell.angle_beta   90.00
_cell.angle_gamma   90.00
#
_symmetry.space_group_name_H-M   'P 1'
#
loop_
_entity.id
_entity.type
_entity.pdbx_description
1 polymer ?
#
loop_
_entity_poly.entity_id
_entity_poly.type
_entity_poly.pdbx_seq_one_letter_code
_entity_poly.pdbx_strand_id
1 'polypeptide(L)'
;MGDGLRRLVFQPPRPLSPFHFLLYTRFVTDSGVKRPRPQKVSSSPRVSPTLRRRAAGILAELTALYPDARTELVYSSPFELLVATVLSAQATDVSVNAATPALFAAYPDALALSRAAPEDVEPYIRSIGLYRGKARNLVALAGLLQERHGGEVPNDFAAVVALPGAGRKTANVVLSNAYGYPAIAVDTHVGRLARRLGLSSEQNPDKVELDLQRLFPQERWVFLHHALILHGRRVCVARTPLCSACVLAALCPKIGVDRQA
;
A
#
# COMPACT_ATOMS: atom_id res chain seq x y z
N MET A 1 24.58 -35.48 -13.11
CA MET A 1 24.79 -34.06 -13.47
C MET A 1 23.67 -33.72 -14.46
N GLY A 2 22.55 -33.10 -14.12
CA GLY A 2 22.21 -32.24 -13.00
C GLY A 2 21.46 -31.05 -13.62
N ASP A 3 20.23 -31.26 -14.08
CA ASP A 3 19.39 -30.19 -14.62
C ASP A 3 17.94 -30.43 -14.19
N GLY A 4 17.52 -29.68 -13.17
CA GLY A 4 16.32 -29.94 -12.39
C GLY A 4 15.71 -28.67 -11.84
N LEU A 5 15.28 -27.78 -12.73
CA LEU A 5 14.46 -26.61 -12.40
C LEU A 5 13.10 -26.73 -13.11
N ARG A 6 12.21 -27.51 -12.50
CA ARG A 6 10.78 -27.53 -12.87
C ARG A 6 10.13 -26.23 -12.38
N ARG A 7 9.57 -25.47 -13.32
CA ARG A 7 8.67 -24.34 -13.08
C ARG A 7 7.49 -24.80 -12.22
N LEU A 8 7.36 -24.26 -11.01
CA LEU A 8 6.12 -24.31 -10.25
C LEU A 8 5.15 -23.28 -10.84
N VAL A 9 4.27 -23.75 -11.72
CA VAL A 9 3.09 -23.01 -12.16
C VAL A 9 2.09 -23.04 -11.02
N PHE A 10 1.83 -21.89 -10.41
CA PHE A 10 0.81 -21.72 -9.37
C PHE A 10 -0.57 -21.94 -10.01
N GLN A 11 -1.25 -23.04 -9.66
CA GLN A 11 -2.64 -23.28 -10.07
C GLN A 11 -3.61 -22.56 -9.10
N PRO A 12 -4.68 -21.92 -9.60
CA PRO A 12 -5.68 -21.31 -8.74
C PRO A 12 -6.47 -22.39 -7.95
N PRO A 13 -6.97 -22.08 -6.75
CA PRO A 13 -7.75 -23.03 -5.96
C PRO A 13 -9.07 -23.37 -6.68
N ARG A 14 -9.43 -24.65 -6.63
CA ARG A 14 -10.71 -25.17 -7.17
C ARG A 14 -11.89 -24.50 -6.44
N PRO A 15 -13.00 -24.19 -7.12
CA PRO A 15 -14.17 -23.61 -6.47
C PRO A 15 -14.76 -24.60 -5.45
N LEU A 16 -15.10 -24.08 -4.27
CA LEU A 16 -15.77 -24.80 -3.20
C LEU A 16 -17.16 -25.29 -3.66
N SER A 17 -17.55 -26.48 -3.22
CA SER A 17 -18.81 -27.11 -3.63
C SER A 17 -20.04 -26.28 -3.20
N PRO A 18 -21.18 -26.38 -3.93
CA PRO A 18 -22.39 -25.60 -3.64
C PRO A 18 -22.95 -25.79 -2.22
N PHE A 19 -22.60 -26.90 -1.55
CA PHE A 19 -23.10 -27.24 -0.22
C PHE A 19 -22.44 -26.43 0.91
N HIS A 20 -21.22 -25.92 0.73
CA HIS A 20 -20.55 -25.13 1.78
C HIS A 20 -21.06 -23.67 1.81
N PHE A 21 -21.64 -23.19 0.71
CA PHE A 21 -22.16 -21.83 0.58
C PHE A 21 -23.44 -21.62 1.43
N LEU A 22 -24.27 -22.66 1.60
CA LEU A 22 -25.55 -22.56 2.30
C LEU A 22 -25.42 -22.45 3.82
N LEU A 23 -24.37 -23.03 4.42
CA LEU A 23 -24.13 -22.95 5.86
C LEU A 23 -23.52 -21.60 6.27
N TYR A 24 -22.70 -20.98 5.41
CA TYR A 24 -22.14 -19.65 5.66
C TYR A 24 -23.21 -18.54 5.61
N THR A 25 -24.21 -18.66 4.74
CA THR A 25 -25.28 -17.67 4.60
C THR A 25 -26.25 -17.60 5.78
N ARG A 26 -26.25 -18.59 6.69
CA ARG A 26 -27.16 -18.61 7.85
C ARG A 26 -26.61 -17.94 9.11
N PHE A 27 -25.31 -17.62 9.16
CA PHE A 27 -24.68 -17.01 10.34
C PHE A 27 -24.51 -15.48 10.24
N VAL A 28 -24.70 -14.88 9.06
CA VAL A 28 -24.40 -13.45 8.81
C VAL A 28 -25.63 -12.54 8.99
N THR A 29 -26.81 -13.08 9.32
CA THR A 29 -28.04 -12.26 9.41
C THR A 29 -28.33 -11.62 10.77
N ASP A 30 -27.46 -11.75 11.79
CA ASP A 30 -27.71 -11.14 13.12
C ASP A 30 -26.60 -10.19 13.62
N SER A 31 -25.67 -9.81 12.74
CA SER A 31 -24.74 -8.70 13.04
C SER A 31 -25.32 -7.43 12.43
N GLY A 32 -25.87 -6.55 13.27
CA GLY A 32 -26.41 -5.22 12.90
C GLY A 32 -25.40 -4.22 12.31
N VAL A 33 -24.56 -4.67 11.36
CA VAL A 33 -23.59 -3.88 10.63
C VAL A 33 -24.34 -3.02 9.62
N LYS A 34 -24.61 -1.77 9.99
CA LYS A 34 -25.10 -0.74 9.07
C LYS A 34 -24.07 -0.54 7.96
N ARG A 35 -24.45 -0.86 6.71
CA ARG A 35 -23.69 -0.45 5.52
C ARG A 35 -23.48 1.08 5.58
N PRO A 36 -22.25 1.59 5.48
CA PRO A 36 -22.01 3.03 5.46
C PRO A 36 -22.77 3.63 4.28
N ARG A 37 -23.57 4.67 4.55
CA ARG A 37 -24.30 5.41 3.52
C ARG A 37 -23.28 6.01 2.55
N PRO A 38 -23.49 5.93 1.22
CA PRO A 38 -22.64 6.62 0.26
C PRO A 38 -22.68 8.11 0.58
N GLN A 39 -21.55 8.68 0.97
CA GLN A 39 -21.43 10.11 1.21
C GLN A 39 -21.69 10.83 -0.11
N LYS A 40 -22.66 11.76 -0.11
CA LYS A 40 -22.96 12.64 -1.25
C LYS A 40 -21.71 13.45 -1.59
N VAL A 41 -21.04 13.11 -2.68
CA VAL A 41 -19.92 13.89 -3.22
C VAL A 41 -20.51 15.20 -3.75
N SER A 42 -20.18 16.31 -3.10
CA SER A 42 -20.59 17.64 -3.53
C SER A 42 -20.00 17.97 -4.91
N SER A 43 -20.79 18.61 -5.76
CA SER A 43 -20.47 18.94 -7.16
C SER A 43 -19.18 19.74 -7.27
N SER A 44 -18.08 19.04 -7.54
CA SER A 44 -16.75 19.63 -7.72
C SER A 44 -16.63 20.32 -9.09
N PRO A 45 -15.80 21.37 -9.22
CA PRO A 45 -15.54 22.03 -10.49
C PRO A 45 -15.09 21.02 -11.55
N ARG A 46 -15.61 21.14 -12.78
CA ARG A 46 -15.32 20.20 -13.87
C ARG A 46 -13.83 20.23 -14.20
N VAL A 47 -13.15 19.10 -14.06
CA VAL A 47 -11.78 18.89 -14.53
C VAL A 47 -11.70 19.21 -16.02
N SER A 48 -10.73 20.04 -16.42
CA SER A 48 -10.58 20.47 -17.82
C SER A 48 -10.27 19.29 -18.76
N PRO A 49 -10.74 19.30 -20.02
CA PRO A 49 -10.45 18.24 -20.99
C PRO A 49 -8.94 18.04 -21.22
N THR A 50 -8.16 19.13 -21.22
CA THR A 50 -6.71 19.08 -21.37
C THR A 50 -6.04 18.35 -20.20
N LEU A 51 -6.48 18.60 -18.97
CA LEU A 51 -5.95 17.91 -17.80
C LEU A 51 -6.33 16.42 -17.80
N ARG A 52 -7.56 16.07 -18.22
CA ARG A 52 -7.97 14.67 -18.38
C ARG A 52 -7.12 13.93 -19.41
N ARG A 53 -6.87 14.53 -20.58
CA ARG A 53 -5.99 13.94 -21.60
C ARG A 53 -4.57 13.73 -21.09
N ARG A 54 -4.02 14.71 -20.36
CA ARG A 54 -2.70 14.58 -19.73
C ARG A 54 -2.68 13.43 -18.72
N ALA A 55 -3.65 13.36 -17.82
CA ALA A 55 -3.75 12.29 -16.82
C ALA A 55 -3.83 10.90 -17.48
N ALA A 56 -4.66 10.75 -18.53
CA ALA A 56 -4.75 9.51 -19.29
C ALA A 56 -3.42 9.12 -19.96
N GLY A 57 -2.73 10.08 -20.59
CA GLY A 57 -1.40 9.87 -21.16
C GLY A 57 -0.37 9.45 -20.12
N ILE A 58 -0.33 10.13 -18.96
CA ILE A 58 0.57 9.78 -17.86
C ILE A 58 0.30 8.35 -17.37
N LEU A 59 -0.97 7.99 -17.19
CA LEU A 59 -1.33 6.64 -16.78
C LEU A 59 -0.85 5.59 -17.79
N ALA A 60 -1.01 5.86 -19.10
CA ALA A 60 -0.56 4.95 -20.16
C ALA A 60 0.96 4.74 -20.12
N GLU A 61 1.74 5.83 -20.09
CA GLU A 61 3.21 5.78 -20.02
C GLU A 61 3.70 5.06 -18.75
N LEU A 62 3.09 5.35 -17.59
CA LEU A 62 3.43 4.67 -16.34
C LEU A 62 3.06 3.18 -16.37
N THR A 63 1.96 2.81 -17.03
CA THR A 63 1.54 1.41 -17.23
C THR A 63 2.58 0.65 -18.05
N ALA A 64 3.06 1.25 -19.13
CA ALA A 64 4.10 0.65 -19.96
C ALA A 64 5.44 0.54 -19.22
N LEU A 65 5.83 1.57 -18.45
CA LEU A 65 7.12 1.62 -17.77
C LEU A 65 7.18 0.74 -16.52
N TYR A 66 6.07 0.62 -15.78
CA TYR A 66 6.00 -0.12 -14.51
C TYR A 66 4.81 -1.09 -14.51
N PRO A 67 4.74 -2.09 -15.41
CA PRO A 67 3.57 -2.98 -15.52
C PRO A 67 3.24 -3.69 -14.20
N ASP A 68 4.27 -4.02 -13.41
CA ASP A 68 4.16 -4.72 -12.12
C ASP A 68 4.32 -3.78 -10.91
N ALA A 69 3.93 -2.50 -11.03
CA ALA A 69 4.04 -1.53 -9.94
C ALA A 69 3.28 -1.98 -8.69
N ARG A 70 4.04 -2.35 -7.64
CA ARG A 70 3.56 -2.80 -6.34
C ARG A 70 4.48 -2.29 -5.23
N THR A 71 4.11 -2.53 -3.97
CA THR A 71 4.99 -2.23 -2.84
C THR A 71 6.37 -2.92 -2.98
N GLU A 72 7.44 -2.24 -2.57
CA GLU A 72 8.79 -2.83 -2.54
C GLU A 72 9.05 -3.64 -1.26
N LEU A 73 8.12 -3.63 -0.30
CA LEU A 73 8.15 -4.52 0.86
C LEU A 73 7.88 -5.96 0.42
N VAL A 74 8.71 -6.89 0.89
CA VAL A 74 8.57 -8.33 0.61
C VAL A 74 7.65 -8.95 1.66
N TYR A 75 6.62 -9.65 1.20
CA TYR A 75 5.64 -10.34 2.05
C TYR A 75 4.97 -11.49 1.29
N SER A 76 4.43 -12.45 2.03
CA SER A 76 3.69 -13.61 1.53
C SER A 76 2.23 -13.65 2.01
N SER A 77 1.87 -12.83 3.00
CA SER A 77 0.52 -12.78 3.59
C SER A 77 0.12 -11.35 4.00
N PRO A 78 -1.19 -11.06 4.20
CA PRO A 78 -1.63 -9.78 4.75
C PRO A 78 -1.02 -9.46 6.12
N PHE A 79 -0.79 -10.47 6.95
CA PHE A 79 -0.14 -10.34 8.25
C PHE A 79 1.31 -9.87 8.11
N GLU A 80 2.09 -10.54 7.25
CA GLU A 80 3.47 -10.14 6.98
C GLU A 80 3.53 -8.70 6.42
N LEU A 81 2.62 -8.34 5.51
CA LEU A 81 2.55 -6.99 4.97
C LEU A 81 2.25 -5.96 6.06
N LEU A 82 1.32 -6.26 6.97
CA LEU A 82 1.00 -5.37 8.10
C LEU A 82 2.21 -5.16 9.00
N VAL A 83 2.89 -6.24 9.39
CA VAL A 83 4.12 -6.16 10.21
C VAL A 83 5.21 -5.37 9.49
N ALA A 84 5.49 -5.69 8.22
CA ALA A 84 6.49 -4.98 7.42
C ALA A 84 6.16 -3.49 7.26
N THR A 85 4.89 -3.14 7.10
CA THR A 85 4.44 -1.75 6.97
C THR A 85 4.55 -0.97 8.29
N VAL A 86 4.28 -1.61 9.43
CA VAL A 86 4.53 -0.99 10.75
C VAL A 86 6.02 -0.76 10.97
N LEU A 87 6.87 -1.70 10.55
CA LEU A 87 8.33 -1.57 10.62
C LEU A 87 8.88 -0.48 9.68
N SER A 88 8.25 -0.25 8.52
CA SER A 88 8.71 0.74 7.54
C SER A 88 8.51 2.19 7.99
N ALA A 89 7.72 2.44 9.04
CA ALA A 89 7.58 3.76 9.62
C ALA A 89 8.96 4.32 10.02
N GLN A 90 9.41 5.38 9.33
CA GLN A 90 10.74 5.98 9.51
C GLN A 90 11.90 4.97 9.30
N ALA A 91 11.73 4.03 8.38
CA ALA A 91 12.77 3.10 7.95
C ALA A 91 12.77 3.00 6.42
N THR A 92 13.79 2.34 5.86
CA THR A 92 13.85 2.07 4.42
C THR A 92 13.30 0.69 4.13
N ASP A 93 12.67 0.51 2.96
CA ASP A 93 12.17 -0.80 2.54
C ASP A 93 13.31 -1.84 2.51
N VAL A 94 14.53 -1.43 2.15
CA VAL A 94 15.75 -2.27 2.21
C VAL A 94 16.03 -2.78 3.62
N SER A 95 16.03 -1.89 4.61
CA SER A 95 16.26 -2.29 6.02
C SER A 95 15.16 -3.20 6.56
N VAL A 96 13.91 -2.99 6.14
CA VAL A 96 12.77 -3.83 6.54
C VAL A 96 12.91 -5.21 5.90
N ASN A 97 13.14 -5.27 4.58
CA ASN A 97 13.29 -6.52 3.85
C ASN A 97 14.51 -7.35 4.28
N ALA A 98 15.53 -6.72 4.87
CA ALA A 98 16.65 -7.43 5.47
C ALA A 98 16.30 -8.05 6.84
N ALA A 99 15.42 -7.42 7.62
CA ALA A 99 15.04 -7.85 8.97
C ALA A 99 13.91 -8.89 8.97
N THR A 100 12.91 -8.72 8.08
CA THR A 100 11.69 -9.52 8.10
C THR A 100 11.86 -11.02 7.84
N PRO A 101 12.82 -11.53 7.03
CA PRO A 101 12.92 -12.97 6.79
C PRO A 101 13.16 -13.79 8.06
N ALA A 102 14.07 -13.34 8.93
CA ALA A 102 14.34 -14.01 10.21
C ALA A 102 13.19 -13.83 11.19
N LEU A 103 12.57 -12.64 11.21
CA LEU A 103 11.39 -12.37 12.03
C LEU A 103 10.22 -13.29 11.68
N PHE A 104 9.90 -13.43 10.40
CA PHE A 104 8.78 -14.25 9.92
C PHE A 104 9.05 -15.74 10.02
N ALA A 105 10.31 -16.18 9.98
CA ALA A 105 10.66 -17.55 10.28
C ALA A 105 10.39 -17.90 11.77
N ALA A 106 10.66 -16.98 12.69
CA ALA A 106 10.40 -17.16 14.12
C ALA A 106 8.92 -16.95 14.50
N TYR A 107 8.25 -16.01 13.82
CA TYR A 107 6.86 -15.61 14.09
C TYR A 107 6.06 -15.56 12.78
N PRO A 108 5.64 -16.74 12.25
CA PRO A 108 5.01 -16.84 10.94
C PRO A 108 3.58 -16.28 10.89
N ASP A 109 2.92 -16.15 12.03
CA ASP A 109 1.54 -15.67 12.14
C ASP A 109 1.31 -14.81 13.38
N ALA A 110 0.11 -14.24 13.48
CA ALA A 110 -0.28 -13.42 14.61
C ALA A 110 -0.29 -14.20 15.94
N LEU A 111 -0.52 -15.52 15.92
CA LEU A 111 -0.59 -16.32 17.14
C LEU A 111 0.82 -16.46 17.75
N ALA A 112 1.78 -16.83 16.91
CA ALA A 112 3.18 -16.93 17.30
C ALA A 112 3.69 -15.59 17.83
N LEU A 113 3.44 -14.50 17.11
CA LEU A 113 3.90 -13.17 17.52
C LEU A 113 3.21 -12.65 18.79
N SER A 114 1.92 -12.96 18.99
CA SER A 114 1.18 -12.53 20.18
C SER A 114 1.67 -13.18 21.49
N ARG A 115 2.38 -14.31 21.39
CA ARG A 115 2.92 -15.06 22.53
C ARG A 115 4.34 -14.64 22.90
N ALA A 116 4.98 -13.81 22.07
CA ALA A 116 6.33 -13.34 22.30
C ALA A 116 6.37 -12.25 23.38
N ALA A 117 7.47 -12.17 24.13
CA ALA A 117 7.80 -10.93 24.81
C ALA A 117 8.37 -9.93 23.79
N PRO A 118 8.12 -8.61 23.91
CA PRO A 118 8.73 -7.61 23.03
C PRO A 118 10.26 -7.75 22.95
N GLU A 119 10.91 -8.10 24.06
CA GLU A 119 12.35 -8.29 24.18
C GLU A 119 12.87 -9.45 23.31
N ASP A 120 12.05 -10.45 23.03
CA ASP A 120 12.39 -11.57 22.14
C ASP A 120 12.32 -11.16 20.66
N VAL A 121 11.48 -10.17 20.33
CA VAL A 121 11.31 -9.63 18.98
C VAL A 121 12.43 -8.63 18.65
N GLU A 122 12.93 -7.90 19.65
CA GLU A 122 13.94 -6.85 19.50
C GLU A 122 15.18 -7.26 18.67
N PRO A 123 15.82 -8.45 18.87
CA PRO A 123 16.99 -8.87 18.11
C PRO A 123 16.77 -8.93 16.60
N TYR A 124 15.57 -9.32 16.14
CA TYR A 124 15.24 -9.45 14.72
C TYR A 124 15.14 -8.09 14.01
N ILE A 125 14.76 -7.05 14.74
CA ILE A 125 14.49 -5.71 14.19
C ILE A 125 15.41 -4.63 14.74
N ARG A 126 16.50 -5.00 15.42
CA ARG A 126 17.44 -4.06 16.07
C ARG A 126 18.10 -3.09 15.11
N SER A 127 18.24 -3.48 13.84
CA SER A 127 18.77 -2.63 12.75
C SER A 127 17.80 -1.52 12.32
N ILE A 128 16.54 -1.58 12.76
CA ILE A 128 15.49 -0.62 12.40
C ILE A 128 15.38 0.45 13.49
N GLY A 129 15.29 1.72 13.08
CA GLY A 129 15.06 2.82 14.02
C GLY A 129 13.79 2.63 14.86
N LEU A 130 13.85 3.03 16.13
CA LEU A 130 12.75 2.91 17.11
C LEU A 130 12.34 1.46 17.42
N TYR A 131 13.24 0.49 17.23
CA TYR A 131 12.94 -0.94 17.32
C TYR A 131 12.24 -1.37 18.62
N ARG A 132 12.60 -0.83 19.79
CA ARG A 132 11.94 -1.17 21.07
C ARG A 132 10.45 -0.82 21.07
N GLY A 133 10.11 0.36 20.58
CA GLY A 133 8.72 0.79 20.44
C GLY A 133 7.98 -0.03 19.40
N LYS A 134 8.65 -0.35 18.29
CA LYS A 134 8.11 -1.21 17.24
C LYS A 134 7.85 -2.63 17.74
N ALA A 135 8.77 -3.24 18.48
CA ALA A 135 8.60 -4.57 19.06
C ALA A 135 7.35 -4.63 19.95
N ARG A 136 7.19 -3.66 20.87
CA ARG A 136 5.98 -3.56 21.71
C ARG A 136 4.71 -3.43 20.87
N ASN A 137 4.72 -2.58 19.85
CA ASN A 137 3.57 -2.41 18.96
C ASN A 137 3.25 -3.70 18.19
N LEU A 138 4.25 -4.43 17.70
CA LEU A 138 4.06 -5.66 16.93
C LEU A 138 3.42 -6.76 17.78
N VAL A 139 3.91 -6.98 19.01
CA VAL A 139 3.33 -7.96 19.93
C VAL A 139 1.90 -7.57 20.31
N ALA A 140 1.67 -6.30 20.66
CA ALA A 140 0.34 -5.81 21.03
C ALA A 140 -0.66 -5.89 19.86
N LEU A 141 -0.21 -5.53 18.64
CA LEU A 141 -1.00 -5.67 17.41
C LEU A 141 -1.37 -7.13 17.15
N ALA A 142 -0.41 -8.04 17.27
CA ALA A 142 -0.66 -9.46 17.07
C ALA A 142 -1.66 -10.01 18.10
N GLY A 143 -1.54 -9.59 19.37
CA GLY A 143 -2.53 -9.91 20.42
C GLY A 143 -3.93 -9.43 20.09
N LEU A 144 -4.09 -8.18 19.63
CA LEU A 144 -5.39 -7.63 19.24
C LEU A 144 -5.98 -8.31 18.00
N LEU A 145 -5.14 -8.72 17.04
CA LEU A 145 -5.59 -9.52 15.90
C LEU A 145 -6.15 -10.87 16.38
N GLN A 146 -5.48 -11.54 17.31
CA GLN A 146 -5.98 -12.79 17.89
C GLN A 146 -7.30 -12.59 18.63
N GLU A 147 -7.34 -11.62 19.54
CA GLU A 147 -8.51 -11.36 20.40
C GLU A 147 -9.75 -10.95 19.60
N ARG A 148 -9.59 -10.04 18.62
CA ARG A 148 -10.73 -9.37 17.96
C ARG A 148 -11.02 -9.87 16.55
N HIS A 149 -10.05 -10.51 15.91
CA HIS A 149 -10.10 -10.86 14.50
C HIS A 149 -9.67 -12.31 14.21
N GLY A 150 -9.49 -13.15 15.24
CA GLY A 150 -9.12 -14.56 15.07
C GLY A 150 -7.74 -14.77 14.43
N GLY A 151 -6.85 -13.79 14.56
CA GLY A 151 -5.50 -13.83 13.98
C GLY A 151 -5.39 -13.32 12.55
N GLU A 152 -6.51 -12.99 11.92
CA GLU A 152 -6.56 -12.49 10.54
C GLU A 152 -6.50 -10.96 10.49
N VAL A 153 -5.84 -10.41 9.47
CA VAL A 153 -5.90 -8.97 9.21
C VAL A 153 -7.31 -8.63 8.71
N PRO A 154 -8.05 -7.71 9.35
CA PRO A 154 -9.40 -7.39 8.90
C PRO A 154 -9.36 -6.57 7.61
N ASN A 155 -10.26 -6.87 6.67
CA ASN A 155 -10.52 -6.02 5.50
C ASN A 155 -11.45 -4.85 5.89
N ASP A 156 -11.08 -4.09 6.92
CA ASP A 156 -11.81 -2.94 7.42
C ASP A 156 -10.84 -1.83 7.85
N PHE A 157 -11.04 -0.63 7.31
CA PHE A 157 -10.13 0.49 7.52
C PHE A 157 -10.07 0.93 8.98
N ALA A 158 -11.21 1.02 9.67
CA ALA A 158 -11.26 1.46 11.06
C ALA A 158 -10.61 0.43 11.99
N ALA A 159 -10.83 -0.86 11.74
CA ALA A 159 -10.23 -1.95 12.48
C ALA A 159 -8.70 -1.97 12.32
N VAL A 160 -8.17 -1.83 11.10
CA VAL A 160 -6.71 -1.74 10.91
C VAL A 160 -6.12 -0.50 11.57
N VAL A 161 -6.80 0.66 11.49
CA VAL A 161 -6.34 1.90 12.15
C VAL A 161 -6.32 1.80 13.67
N ALA A 162 -7.17 0.95 14.25
CA ALA A 162 -7.20 0.71 15.69
C ALA A 162 -6.02 -0.15 16.20
N LEU A 163 -5.24 -0.78 15.30
CA LEU A 163 -4.10 -1.59 15.69
C LEU A 163 -2.86 -0.72 16.03
N PRO A 164 -2.12 -1.05 17.11
CA PRO A 164 -0.90 -0.34 17.49
C PRO A 164 0.11 -0.21 16.36
N GLY A 165 0.56 1.01 16.09
CA GLY A 165 1.51 1.31 15.02
C GLY A 165 0.91 1.32 13.60
N ALA A 166 -0.36 0.94 13.42
CA ALA A 166 -1.03 0.93 12.12
C ALA A 166 -1.88 2.20 11.92
N GLY A 167 -1.25 3.35 11.67
CA GLY A 167 -2.00 4.57 11.35
C GLY A 167 -2.74 4.52 10.00
N ARG A 168 -3.43 5.61 9.64
CA ARG A 168 -4.18 5.73 8.36
C ARG A 168 -3.37 5.32 7.13
N LYS A 169 -2.09 5.73 7.06
CA LYS A 169 -1.20 5.37 5.94
C LYS A 169 -0.95 3.86 5.89
N THR A 170 -0.69 3.24 7.04
CA THR A 170 -0.50 1.79 7.15
C THR A 170 -1.76 1.06 6.69
N ALA A 171 -2.93 1.48 7.15
CA ALA A 171 -4.20 0.88 6.72
C ALA A 171 -4.42 0.99 5.20
N ASN A 172 -4.15 2.16 4.60
CA ASN A 172 -4.21 2.32 3.15
C ASN A 172 -3.26 1.36 2.41
N VAL A 173 -2.01 1.27 2.84
CA VAL A 173 -1.02 0.38 2.20
C VAL A 173 -1.43 -1.08 2.32
N VAL A 174 -1.78 -1.53 3.53
CA VAL A 174 -2.14 -2.93 3.79
C VAL A 174 -3.41 -3.30 3.03
N LEU A 175 -4.48 -2.53 3.16
CA LEU A 175 -5.76 -2.88 2.53
C LEU A 175 -5.72 -2.79 1.01
N SER A 176 -4.98 -1.83 0.45
CA SER A 176 -4.83 -1.71 -1.02
C SER A 176 -4.06 -2.89 -1.62
N ASN A 177 -2.98 -3.32 -0.96
CA ASN A 177 -2.11 -4.37 -1.47
C ASN A 177 -2.64 -5.78 -1.15
N ALA A 178 -3.22 -5.99 0.03
CA ALA A 178 -3.75 -7.29 0.46
C ALA A 178 -5.17 -7.57 -0.05
N TYR A 179 -6.04 -6.55 -0.14
CA TYR A 179 -7.47 -6.72 -0.44
C TYR A 179 -7.97 -5.89 -1.62
N GLY A 180 -7.08 -5.18 -2.32
CA GLY A 180 -7.47 -4.34 -3.47
C GLY A 180 -8.29 -3.11 -3.09
N TYR A 181 -8.25 -2.67 -1.83
CA TYR A 181 -8.96 -1.46 -1.40
C TYR A 181 -8.50 -0.25 -2.22
N PRO A 182 -9.41 0.46 -2.90
CA PRO A 182 -9.03 1.54 -3.81
C PRO A 182 -8.62 2.76 -2.99
N ALA A 183 -7.32 2.99 -2.90
CA ALA A 183 -6.74 4.15 -2.21
C ALA A 183 -5.55 4.72 -2.97
N ILE A 184 -5.34 6.04 -2.86
CA ILE A 184 -4.12 6.70 -3.32
C ILE A 184 -3.46 7.35 -2.10
N ALA A 185 -2.60 6.61 -1.41
CA ALA A 185 -1.88 7.17 -0.27
C ALA A 185 -0.87 8.23 -0.74
N VAL A 186 -1.13 9.50 -0.44
CA VAL A 186 -0.25 10.60 -0.85
C VAL A 186 0.93 10.73 0.11
N ASP A 187 2.10 10.30 -0.34
CA ASP A 187 3.38 10.54 0.34
C ASP A 187 4.17 11.69 -0.30
N THR A 188 5.43 11.85 0.09
CA THR A 188 6.30 12.90 -0.45
C THR A 188 6.63 12.73 -1.93
N HIS A 189 6.64 11.50 -2.46
CA HIS A 189 6.81 11.22 -3.88
C HIS A 189 5.54 11.53 -4.65
N VAL A 190 4.41 10.94 -4.23
CA VAL A 190 3.10 11.14 -4.88
C VAL A 190 2.74 12.62 -4.89
N GLY A 191 2.82 13.31 -3.75
CA GLY A 191 2.51 14.74 -3.68
C GLY A 191 3.42 15.60 -4.55
N ARG A 192 4.73 15.34 -4.55
CA ARG A 192 5.68 16.06 -5.41
C ARG A 192 5.38 15.86 -6.89
N LEU A 193 5.13 14.62 -7.31
CA LEU A 193 4.86 14.31 -8.71
C LEU A 193 3.49 14.84 -9.13
N ALA A 194 2.47 14.73 -8.29
CA ALA A 194 1.16 15.31 -8.55
C ALA A 194 1.26 16.81 -8.89
N ARG A 195 2.12 17.55 -8.18
CA ARG A 195 2.38 18.96 -8.48
C ARG A 195 3.23 19.17 -9.72
N ARG A 196 4.38 18.50 -9.84
CA ARG A 196 5.30 18.66 -10.99
C ARG A 196 4.64 18.32 -12.33
N LEU A 197 3.77 17.30 -12.33
CA LEU A 197 2.99 16.86 -13.49
C LEU A 197 1.74 17.73 -13.75
N GLY A 198 1.44 18.68 -12.85
CA GLY A 198 0.26 19.54 -12.95
C GLY A 198 -1.06 18.79 -12.79
N LEU A 199 -1.07 17.72 -11.98
CA LEU A 199 -2.25 16.94 -11.61
C LEU A 199 -2.98 17.53 -10.39
N SER A 200 -2.27 18.26 -9.53
CA SER A 200 -2.84 19.01 -8.41
C SER A 200 -1.99 20.25 -8.12
N SER A 201 -2.61 21.31 -7.60
CA SER A 201 -1.94 22.50 -7.05
C SER A 201 -1.89 22.48 -5.52
N GLU A 202 -2.42 21.44 -4.89
CA GLU A 202 -2.58 21.38 -3.45
C GLU A 202 -1.32 20.88 -2.74
N GLN A 203 -1.09 21.40 -1.53
CA GLN A 203 -0.02 20.96 -0.64
C GLN A 203 -0.50 19.97 0.40
N ASN A 204 -1.79 20.04 0.76
CA ASN A 204 -2.41 19.13 1.71
C ASN A 204 -2.58 17.74 1.05
N PRO A 205 -2.03 16.65 1.64
CA PRO A 205 -2.12 15.30 1.10
C PRO A 205 -3.56 14.83 0.82
N ASP A 206 -4.51 15.12 1.71
CA ASP A 206 -5.91 14.69 1.58
C ASP A 206 -6.57 15.36 0.36
N LYS A 207 -6.22 16.62 0.09
CA LYS A 207 -6.73 17.32 -1.10
C LYS A 207 -6.08 16.84 -2.39
N VAL A 208 -4.78 16.55 -2.36
CA VAL A 208 -4.08 15.93 -3.50
C VAL A 208 -4.69 14.57 -3.83
N GLU A 209 -5.02 13.76 -2.81
CA GLU A 209 -5.71 12.49 -3.00
C GLU A 209 -7.03 12.68 -3.75
N LEU A 210 -7.87 13.63 -3.29
CA LEU A 210 -9.15 13.93 -3.95
C LEU A 210 -8.97 14.39 -5.41
N ASP A 211 -7.95 15.19 -5.72
CA ASP A 211 -7.66 15.60 -7.09
C ASP A 211 -7.28 14.42 -7.97
N LEU A 212 -6.42 13.52 -7.48
CA LEU A 212 -6.03 12.31 -8.20
C LEU A 212 -7.24 11.37 -8.40
N GLN A 213 -8.07 11.18 -7.38
CA GLN A 213 -9.28 10.36 -7.49
C GLN A 213 -10.27 10.88 -8.55
N ARG A 214 -10.33 12.19 -8.79
CA ARG A 214 -11.17 12.79 -9.86
C ARG A 214 -10.59 12.61 -11.27
N LEU A 215 -9.28 12.39 -11.36
CA LEU A 215 -8.54 12.33 -12.62
C LEU A 215 -8.39 10.91 -13.16
N PHE A 216 -8.25 9.93 -12.27
CA PHE A 216 -7.92 8.56 -12.62
C PHE A 216 -9.06 7.60 -12.26
N PRO A 217 -9.30 6.56 -13.08
CA PRO A 217 -10.32 5.56 -12.79
C PRO A 217 -9.98 4.78 -11.51
N GLN A 218 -11.00 4.42 -10.73
CA GLN A 218 -10.86 3.89 -9.37
C GLN A 218 -10.04 2.60 -9.30
N GLU A 219 -10.26 1.71 -10.26
CA GLU A 219 -9.55 0.45 -10.43
C GLU A 219 -8.05 0.61 -10.69
N ARG A 220 -7.59 1.84 -11.03
CA ARG A 220 -6.17 2.14 -11.27
C ARG A 220 -5.49 2.88 -10.12
N TRP A 221 -6.20 3.18 -9.03
CA TRP A 221 -5.65 3.98 -7.93
C TRP A 221 -4.45 3.33 -7.24
N VAL A 222 -4.54 2.03 -6.93
CA VAL A 222 -3.45 1.28 -6.29
C VAL A 222 -2.21 1.23 -7.19
N PHE A 223 -2.42 0.88 -8.47
CA PHE A 223 -1.37 0.91 -9.49
C PHE A 223 -0.71 2.29 -9.58
N LEU A 224 -1.52 3.35 -9.70
CA LEU A 224 -1.05 4.72 -9.87
C LEU A 224 -0.21 5.16 -8.67
N HIS A 225 -0.65 4.83 -7.45
CA HIS A 225 0.10 5.10 -6.22
C HIS A 225 1.51 4.50 -6.30
N HIS A 226 1.63 3.22 -6.62
CA HIS A 226 2.93 2.56 -6.72
C HIS A 226 3.77 3.10 -7.88
N ALA A 227 3.17 3.29 -9.05
CA ALA A 227 3.87 3.80 -10.23
C ALA A 227 4.43 5.22 -9.99
N LEU A 228 3.69 6.09 -9.29
CA LEU A 228 4.18 7.42 -8.92
C LEU A 228 5.32 7.35 -7.89
N ILE A 229 5.25 6.46 -6.91
CA ILE A 229 6.36 6.26 -5.96
C ILE A 229 7.61 5.80 -6.71
N LEU A 230 7.50 4.75 -7.55
CA LEU A 230 8.61 4.23 -8.33
C LEU A 230 9.22 5.30 -9.25
N HIS A 231 8.38 6.03 -9.96
CA HIS A 231 8.82 7.11 -10.83
C HIS A 231 9.52 8.23 -10.05
N GLY A 232 8.96 8.60 -8.89
CA GLY A 232 9.53 9.63 -8.02
C GLY A 232 10.83 9.21 -7.33
N ARG A 233 11.06 7.91 -7.13
CA ARG A 233 12.32 7.35 -6.60
C ARG A 233 13.39 7.23 -7.68
N ARG A 234 13.02 6.78 -8.88
CA ARG A 234 13.97 6.38 -9.93
C ARG A 234 14.29 7.48 -10.94
N VAL A 235 13.34 8.37 -11.24
CA VAL A 235 13.47 9.37 -12.32
C VAL A 235 13.25 10.78 -11.80
N CYS A 236 12.08 11.04 -11.21
CA CYS A 236 11.71 12.38 -10.74
C CYS A 236 12.13 12.61 -9.28
N VAL A 237 13.44 12.44 -9.01
CA VAL A 237 14.02 12.65 -7.69
C VAL A 237 13.87 14.11 -7.23
N ALA A 238 13.89 14.33 -5.91
CA ALA A 238 13.50 15.62 -5.33
C ALA A 238 14.39 16.79 -5.75
N ARG A 239 15.72 16.61 -5.72
CA ARG A 239 16.69 17.66 -6.06
C ARG A 239 16.89 17.80 -7.56
N THR A 240 17.48 16.79 -8.20
CA THR A 240 17.88 16.85 -9.61
C THR A 240 17.15 15.78 -10.43
N PRO A 241 15.88 16.01 -10.83
CA PRO A 241 15.11 15.02 -11.59
C PRO A 241 15.74 14.77 -12.97
N LEU A 242 15.73 13.53 -13.44
CA LEU A 242 16.28 13.13 -14.74
C LEU A 242 15.32 13.46 -15.90
N CYS A 243 15.02 14.75 -16.09
CA CYS A 243 13.99 15.23 -17.02
C CYS A 243 14.25 14.84 -18.48
N SER A 244 15.51 14.84 -18.91
CA SER A 244 15.93 14.48 -20.27
C SER A 244 15.67 13.01 -20.62
N ALA A 245 15.70 12.12 -19.62
CA ALA A 245 15.44 10.69 -19.77
C ALA A 245 14.02 10.27 -19.33
N CYS A 246 13.15 11.23 -19.01
CA CYS A 246 11.85 10.95 -18.43
C CYS A 246 10.80 10.64 -19.51
N VAL A 247 10.17 9.47 -19.43
CA VAL A 247 9.06 9.07 -20.33
C VAL A 247 7.87 10.03 -20.29
N LEU A 248 7.68 10.74 -19.18
CA LEU A 248 6.59 11.71 -19.01
C LEU A 248 6.96 13.11 -19.52
N ALA A 249 8.16 13.35 -20.05
CA ALA A 249 8.67 14.69 -20.36
C ALA A 249 7.78 15.48 -21.31
N ALA A 250 7.20 14.82 -22.33
CA ALA A 250 6.29 15.45 -23.29
C ALA A 250 4.94 15.87 -22.67
N LEU A 251 4.52 15.21 -21.59
CA LEU A 251 3.26 15.47 -20.89
C LEU A 251 3.45 16.39 -19.67
N CYS A 252 4.69 16.54 -19.21
CA CYS A 252 5.04 17.17 -17.94
C CYS A 252 5.24 18.69 -18.10
N PRO A 253 4.46 19.52 -17.40
CA PRO A 253 4.68 20.98 -17.37
C PRO A 253 5.89 21.39 -16.52
N LYS A 254 6.55 20.45 -15.82
CA LYS A 254 7.76 20.67 -15.00
C LYS A 254 7.56 21.76 -13.94
N ILE A 255 6.38 21.83 -13.33
CA ILE A 255 6.04 22.87 -12.35
C ILE A 255 6.97 22.75 -11.14
N GLY A 256 7.68 23.83 -10.78
CA GLY A 256 8.61 23.83 -9.65
C GLY A 256 9.84 22.93 -9.86
N VAL A 257 10.27 22.75 -11.11
CA VAL A 257 11.55 22.14 -11.46
C VAL A 257 12.42 23.23 -12.09
N ASP A 258 13.52 23.60 -11.41
CA ASP A 258 14.44 24.58 -11.94
C ASP A 258 15.16 24.05 -13.19
N ARG A 259 15.40 24.93 -14.16
CA ARG A 259 15.96 24.61 -15.49
C ARG A 259 17.45 24.25 -15.43
N GLN A 260 17.82 23.21 -14.69
CA GLN A 260 19.13 22.57 -14.79
C GLN A 260 18.99 21.06 -14.53
N ALA A 261 18.38 20.34 -15.48
CA ALA A 261 18.54 18.89 -15.70
C ALA A 261 17.94 18.46 -17.04
#